data_AF-A0A812JKL2-F1
#
_entry.id   AF-A0A812JKL2-F1
#
_cell.length_a   1.000
_cell.length_b   1.000
_cell.length_c   1.000
_cell.angle_alpha   90.00
_cell.angle_beta   90.00
_cell.angle_gamma   90.00
#
_symmetry.space_group_name_H-M   'P 1'
#
loop_
_entity.id
_entity.type
_entity.pdbx_description
1 polymer ?
#
loop_
_entity_poly.entity_id
_entity_poly.type
_entity_poly.pdbx_seq_one_letter_code
_entity_poly.pdbx_strand_id
1 'polypeptide(L)'
;MDEQSREVFETIAGFWGLSHEQPRDKYVVLDICGEGQSPHVDHINLEDLADYNLDFLDLESQSSPPQNSRRVVPTISVILYFNAVGGIRFPHAQDCGTIAAERGRIVMFQNYNDSQRPDHDPLAAHY
;
A
#
# COMPACT_ATOMS: atom_id res chain seq x y z
N MET A 1 6.11 -10.45 -14.81
CA MET A 1 5.17 -9.36 -15.05
C MET A 1 4.90 -9.28 -16.55
N ASP A 2 3.65 -9.26 -16.99
CA ASP A 2 3.32 -8.98 -18.39
C ASP A 2 3.51 -7.48 -18.72
N GLU A 3 3.50 -7.14 -20.01
CA GLU A 3 3.78 -5.79 -20.49
C GLU A 3 2.77 -4.75 -19.99
N GLN A 4 1.50 -5.11 -19.84
CA GLN A 4 0.43 -4.22 -19.40
C GLN A 4 0.59 -3.87 -17.92
N SER A 5 0.87 -4.88 -17.10
CA SER A 5 1.16 -4.70 -15.68
C SER A 5 2.40 -3.82 -15.45
N ARG A 6 3.40 -3.94 -16.33
CA ARG A 6 4.61 -3.09 -16.29
C ARG A 6 4.30 -1.63 -16.57
N GLU A 7 3.51 -1.35 -17.61
CA GLU A 7 3.13 0.02 -17.98
C GLU A 7 2.37 0.74 -16.86
N VAL A 8 1.42 0.03 -16.23
CA VAL A 8 0.68 0.55 -15.08
C VAL A 8 1.62 0.90 -13.93
N PHE A 9 2.57 0.00 -13.63
CA PHE A 9 3.56 0.23 -12.59
C PHE A 9 4.46 1.43 -12.86
N GLU A 10 5.05 1.50 -14.06
CA GLU A 10 5.92 2.61 -14.47
C GLU A 10 5.17 3.94 -14.41
N THR A 11 3.90 3.94 -14.79
CA THR A 11 3.02 5.12 -14.70
C THR A 11 2.82 5.56 -13.24
N ILE A 12 2.46 4.63 -12.34
CA ILE A 12 2.26 4.92 -10.92
C ILE A 12 3.56 5.38 -10.26
N ALA A 13 4.67 4.70 -10.51
CA ALA A 13 5.98 5.07 -9.99
C ALA A 13 6.42 6.45 -10.47
N GLY A 14 6.15 6.77 -11.74
CA GLY A 14 6.37 8.08 -12.34
C GLY A 14 5.56 9.19 -11.66
N PHE A 15 4.26 8.97 -11.39
CA PHE A 15 3.43 9.95 -10.67
C PHE A 15 3.93 10.27 -9.27
N TRP A 16 4.56 9.30 -8.61
CA TRP A 16 5.07 9.45 -7.25
C TRP A 16 6.52 9.96 -7.21
N GLY A 17 7.16 10.18 -8.36
CA GLY A 17 8.56 10.62 -8.43
C GLY A 17 9.54 9.58 -7.90
N LEU A 18 9.14 8.30 -7.88
CA LEU A 18 9.96 7.22 -7.40
C LEU A 18 11.01 6.88 -8.48
N SER A 19 12.23 7.41 -8.35
CA SER A 19 13.32 7.22 -9.34
C SER A 19 13.66 5.74 -9.54
N HIS A 20 14.00 5.34 -10.76
CA HIS A 20 14.38 3.96 -11.11
C HIS A 20 15.81 3.59 -10.67
N GLU A 21 16.42 4.32 -9.73
CA GLU A 21 17.82 4.10 -9.34
C GLU A 21 18.05 2.74 -8.67
N GLN A 22 16.98 2.07 -8.23
CA GLN A 22 17.00 0.68 -7.79
C GLN A 22 15.99 -0.16 -8.59
N PRO A 23 16.37 -1.39 -9.02
CA PRO A 23 15.43 -2.34 -9.58
C PRO A 23 14.30 -2.62 -8.59
N ARG A 24 13.07 -2.25 -8.93
CA ARG A 24 11.87 -2.55 -8.13
C ARG A 24 11.23 -3.81 -8.67
N ASP A 25 11.91 -4.93 -8.45
CA ASP A 25 11.55 -6.19 -9.12
C ASP A 25 10.36 -6.91 -8.49
N LYS A 26 9.79 -6.36 -7.40
CA LYS A 26 8.84 -7.11 -6.56
C LYS A 26 7.76 -6.20 -5.98
N TYR A 27 6.52 -6.56 -6.25
CA TYR A 27 5.32 -5.90 -5.76
C TYR A 27 4.28 -6.97 -5.40
N VAL A 28 3.43 -6.67 -4.42
CA VAL A 28 2.33 -7.53 -4.01
C VAL A 28 1.04 -6.88 -4.47
N VAL A 29 0.32 -7.55 -5.36
CA VAL A 29 -1.04 -7.15 -5.72
C VAL A 29 -1.99 -7.90 -4.80
N LEU A 30 -2.76 -7.17 -4.00
CA LEU A 30 -3.86 -7.72 -3.22
C LEU A 30 -5.17 -7.33 -3.92
N ASP A 31 -5.93 -8.33 -4.37
CA ASP A 31 -7.29 -8.10 -4.87
C ASP A 31 -8.26 -8.12 -3.68
N ILE A 32 -9.00 -7.03 -3.49
CA ILE A 32 -9.99 -6.88 -2.42
C ILE A 32 -11.37 -6.89 -3.07
N CYS A 33 -12.06 -8.02 -2.95
CA CYS A 33 -13.42 -8.18 -3.47
C CYS A 33 -14.48 -7.94 -2.38
N GLY A 34 -15.17 -6.80 -2.46
CA GLY A 34 -16.60 -6.63 -2.08
C GLY A 34 -17.05 -6.81 -0.62
N GLU A 35 -16.20 -7.26 0.30
CA GLU A 35 -16.53 -7.34 1.72
C GLU A 35 -16.13 -6.04 2.44
N GLY A 36 -17.03 -5.54 3.30
CA GLY A 36 -16.75 -4.34 4.08
C GLY A 36 -15.58 -4.58 5.03
N GLN A 37 -14.47 -3.87 4.81
CA GLN A 37 -13.31 -3.95 5.68
C GLN A 37 -13.51 -3.09 6.94
N SER A 38 -12.93 -3.54 8.05
CA SER A 38 -12.77 -2.66 9.22
C SER A 38 -11.59 -1.72 8.99
N PRO A 39 -11.59 -0.52 9.61
CA PRO A 39 -10.44 0.37 9.56
C PRO A 39 -9.12 -0.35 9.88
N HIS A 40 -8.16 -0.29 8.96
CA HIS A 40 -6.87 -0.95 9.09
C HIS A 40 -5.78 -0.21 8.33
N VAL A 41 -4.53 -0.57 8.58
CA VAL A 41 -3.38 -0.19 7.76
C VAL A 41 -2.96 -1.40 6.95
N ASP A 42 -2.60 -1.17 5.69
CA ASP A 42 -2.15 -2.23 4.80
C ASP A 42 -0.96 -2.97 5.42
N HIS A 43 -0.95 -4.28 5.26
CA HIS A 43 0.18 -5.10 5.68
C HIS A 43 0.33 -6.31 4.77
N ILE A 44 1.56 -6.76 4.66
CA ILE A 44 1.94 -7.98 3.96
C ILE A 44 2.49 -8.94 5.02
N ASN A 45 2.01 -10.18 5.04
CA ASN A 45 2.68 -11.21 5.84
C ASN A 45 3.86 -11.74 5.01
N LEU A 46 5.07 -11.70 5.58
CA LEU A 46 6.27 -12.18 4.89
C LEU A 46 6.24 -13.69 4.60
N GLU A 47 5.41 -14.43 5.34
CA GLU A 47 5.18 -15.86 5.08
C GLU A 47 4.51 -16.11 3.72
N ASP A 48 3.62 -15.20 3.31
CA ASP A 48 2.96 -15.25 2.00
C ASP A 48 3.96 -14.96 0.86
N LEU A 49 5.15 -14.46 1.20
CA LEU A 49 6.25 -14.15 0.29
C LEU A 49 7.49 -15.03 0.52
N ALA A 50 7.35 -16.20 1.15
CA ALA A 50 8.50 -17.04 1.52
C ALA A 50 9.41 -17.43 0.34
N ASP A 51 8.86 -17.51 -0.88
CA ASP A 51 9.60 -17.86 -2.10
C ASP A 51 10.34 -16.66 -2.74
N TYR A 52 10.17 -15.45 -2.21
CA TYR A 52 10.78 -14.23 -2.73
C TYR A 52 12.02 -13.85 -1.92
N ASN A 53 13.11 -13.46 -2.59
CA ASN A 53 14.20 -12.74 -1.91
C ASN A 53 13.70 -11.35 -1.44
N LEU A 54 13.79 -11.10 -0.14
CA LEU A 54 13.32 -9.89 0.54
C LEU A 54 14.47 -9.07 1.16
N ASP A 55 15.72 -9.24 0.70
CA ASP A 55 16.91 -8.58 1.26
C ASP A 55 16.86 -7.04 1.14
N PHE A 56 15.96 -6.53 0.31
CA PHE A 56 15.70 -5.09 0.17
C PHE A 56 14.80 -4.53 1.28
N LEU A 57 14.13 -5.38 2.07
CA LEU A 57 13.31 -4.94 3.19
C LEU A 57 14.20 -4.65 4.39
N ASP A 58 14.34 -3.37 4.71
CA ASP A 58 14.86 -2.94 6.01
C ASP A 58 13.77 -3.11 7.07
N LEU A 59 13.82 -4.21 7.83
CA LEU A 59 12.83 -4.55 8.86
C LEU A 59 12.95 -3.69 10.11
N GLU A 60 14.09 -3.02 10.35
CA GLU A 60 14.27 -2.16 11.53
C GLU A 60 13.49 -0.85 11.38
N SER A 61 13.23 -0.42 10.15
CA SER A 61 12.43 0.78 9.84
C SER A 61 10.95 0.50 9.58
N GLN A 62 10.48 -0.74 9.83
CA GLN A 62 9.09 -1.13 9.63
C GLN A 62 8.29 -1.13 10.92
N SER A 63 7.05 -0.67 10.81
CA SER A 63 6.05 -0.91 11.84
C SER A 63 5.75 -2.40 11.86
N SER A 64 6.19 -3.09 12.91
CA SER A 64 5.83 -4.48 13.16
C SER A 64 5.03 -4.56 14.46
N PRO A 65 3.82 -5.17 14.45
CA PRO A 65 3.13 -5.43 15.70
C PRO A 65 3.98 -6.39 16.56
N PRO A 66 4.10 -6.18 17.88
CA PRO A 66 4.92 -7.03 18.77
C PRO A 66 4.55 -8.51 18.71
N GLN A 67 3.31 -8.80 18.31
CA GLN A 67 2.72 -10.13 18.25
C GLN A 67 2.92 -10.82 16.89
N ASN A 68 3.35 -10.10 15.85
CA ASN A 68 3.61 -10.65 14.53
C ASN A 68 4.70 -9.85 13.81
N SER A 69 5.96 -10.15 14.12
CA SER A 69 7.14 -9.53 13.50
C SER A 69 7.29 -9.86 12.01
N ARG A 70 6.43 -10.72 11.47
CA ARG A 70 6.37 -11.07 10.04
C ARG A 70 5.29 -10.30 9.30
N ARG A 71 4.64 -9.32 9.92
CA ARG A 71 3.79 -8.33 9.23
C ARG A 71 4.58 -7.07 8.94
N VAL A 72 4.65 -6.70 7.68
CA VAL A 72 5.31 -5.49 7.21
C VAL A 72 4.27 -4.56 6.61
N VAL A 73 4.26 -3.32 7.07
CA VAL A 73 3.43 -2.25 6.51
C VAL A 73 4.19 -1.62 5.34
N PRO A 74 3.61 -1.56 4.12
CA PRO A 74 4.31 -0.97 2.98
C PRO A 74 4.50 0.54 3.15
N THR A 75 5.59 1.10 2.63
CA THR A 75 5.80 2.56 2.72
C THR A 75 4.71 3.36 2.00
N ILE A 76 4.29 2.87 0.83
CA ILE A 76 3.27 3.49 -0.03
C ILE A 76 2.22 2.44 -0.37
N SER A 77 0.96 2.84 -0.27
CA SER A 77 -0.18 2.06 -0.73
C SER A 77 -0.80 2.71 -1.96
N VAL A 78 -1.20 1.88 -2.92
CA VAL A 78 -1.83 2.33 -4.18
C VAL A 78 -3.09 1.50 -4.42
N ILE A 79 -4.23 2.17 -4.45
CA ILE A 79 -5.54 1.58 -4.71
C ILE A 79 -5.97 1.98 -6.12
N LEU A 80 -6.22 0.98 -6.97
CA LEU A 80 -6.73 1.16 -8.33
C LEU A 80 -8.16 0.62 -8.40
N TYR A 81 -9.12 1.49 -8.71
CA TYR A 81 -10.51 1.10 -8.87
C TYR A 81 -10.79 0.60 -10.29
N PHE A 82 -11.19 -0.66 -10.43
CA PHE A 82 -11.59 -1.24 -11.73
C PHE A 82 -13.08 -1.00 -12.07
N ASN A 83 -13.88 -0.53 -11.11
CA ASN A 83 -15.29 -0.21 -11.28
C ASN A 83 -15.70 0.98 -10.39
N ALA A 84 -16.99 1.35 -10.39
CA ALA A 84 -17.54 2.48 -9.62
C ALA A 84 -18.35 2.02 -8.37
N VAL A 85 -17.95 0.92 -7.75
CA VAL A 85 -18.62 0.37 -6.54
C VAL A 85 -17.80 0.70 -5.30
N GLY A 86 -18.46 1.30 -4.29
CA GLY A 86 -17.85 1.60 -3.00
C GLY A 86 -16.99 2.87 -3.01
N GLY A 87 -15.89 2.82 -2.27
CA GLY A 87 -14.95 3.92 -2.10
C GLY A 87 -14.04 3.65 -0.90
N ILE A 88 -13.09 4.54 -0.69
CA ILE A 88 -12.13 4.47 0.43
C ILE A 88 -12.37 5.63 1.37
N ARG A 89 -12.28 5.37 2.68
CA ARG A 89 -12.36 6.40 3.71
C ARG A 89 -11.23 6.27 4.72
N PHE A 90 -10.67 7.42 5.09
CA PHE A 90 -9.64 7.56 6.12
C PHE A 90 -10.27 8.10 7.41
N PRO A 91 -10.69 7.26 8.37
CA PRO A 91 -11.48 7.70 9.52
C PRO A 91 -10.76 8.69 10.45
N HIS A 92 -9.44 8.74 10.43
CA HIS A 92 -8.65 9.64 11.27
C HIS A 92 -8.28 10.96 10.57
N ALA A 93 -8.48 11.06 9.25
CA ALA A 93 -8.27 12.29 8.50
C ALA A 93 -9.53 13.17 8.59
N GLN A 94 -9.46 14.23 9.41
CA GLN A 94 -10.62 15.05 9.79
C GLN A 94 -11.35 15.73 8.61
N ASP A 95 -10.68 15.89 7.46
CA ASP A 95 -11.22 16.58 6.28
C ASP A 95 -11.38 15.67 5.04
N CYS A 96 -11.04 14.39 5.14
CA CYS A 96 -11.27 13.44 4.05
C CYS A 96 -12.61 12.73 4.25
N GLY A 97 -13.62 13.16 3.49
CA GLY A 97 -14.82 12.36 3.27
C GLY A 97 -14.51 11.03 2.57
N THR A 98 -15.55 10.30 2.17
CA THR A 98 -15.34 9.09 1.36
C THR A 98 -14.92 9.49 -0.05
N ILE A 99 -13.76 8.99 -0.48
CA ILE A 99 -13.34 9.07 -1.88
C ILE A 99 -14.09 7.95 -2.61
N ALA A 100 -15.16 8.32 -3.30
CA ALA A 100 -15.98 7.36 -4.05
C ALA A 100 -15.14 6.61 -5.09
N ALA A 101 -15.45 5.33 -5.32
CA ALA A 101 -14.84 4.55 -6.38
C ALA A 101 -15.26 5.09 -7.75
N GLU A 102 -14.34 5.10 -8.70
CA GLU A 102 -14.61 5.37 -10.11
C GLU A 102 -13.65 4.52 -10.96
N ARG A 103 -14.12 3.96 -12.06
CA ARG A 103 -13.26 3.13 -12.92
C ARG A 103 -12.05 3.94 -13.40
N GLY A 104 -10.85 3.41 -13.15
CA GLY A 104 -9.58 4.04 -13.48
C GLY A 104 -9.08 5.05 -12.44
N ARG A 105 -9.83 5.29 -11.35
CA ARG A 105 -9.36 6.15 -10.26
C ARG A 105 -8.26 5.46 -9.49
N ILE A 106 -7.20 6.22 -9.24
CA ILE A 106 -6.06 5.79 -8.43
C ILE A 106 -6.03 6.64 -7.16
N VAL A 107 -6.00 6.01 -6.00
CA VAL A 107 -5.77 6.65 -4.70
C VAL A 107 -4.43 6.16 -4.19
N MET A 108 -3.56 7.08 -3.82
CA MET A 108 -2.20 6.77 -3.38
C MET A 108 -1.92 7.53 -2.08
N PHE A 109 -1.27 6.87 -1.11
CA PHE A 109 -0.96 7.47 0.18
C PHE A 109 0.26 6.81 0.83
N GLN A 110 0.88 7.52 1.77
CA GLN A 110 2.00 7.00 2.57
C GLN A 110 1.48 6.42 3.86
N ASN A 111 2.03 5.28 4.28
CA ASN A 111 1.72 4.70 5.59
C ASN A 111 2.67 5.16 6.69
N TYR A 112 3.67 5.99 6.38
CA TYR A 112 4.64 6.50 7.34
C TYR A 112 4.85 7.99 7.15
N ASN A 113 5.04 8.67 8.28
CA ASN A 113 5.82 9.90 8.31
C ASN A 113 7.27 9.50 8.59
N ASP A 114 8.18 9.76 7.66
CA ASP A 114 9.57 9.27 7.76
C ASP A 114 10.29 9.73 9.05
N SER A 115 9.91 10.88 9.60
CA SER A 115 10.45 11.39 10.87
C SER A 115 9.99 10.61 12.12
N GLN A 116 8.97 9.75 11.97
CA GLN A 116 8.32 9.00 13.05
C GLN A 116 8.52 7.48 12.91
N ARG A 117 9.31 7.03 11.95
CA ARG A 117 9.64 5.60 11.81
C ARG A 117 10.27 5.04 13.09
N PRO A 118 9.95 3.78 13.47
CA PRO A 118 9.25 2.77 12.68
C PRO A 118 7.71 2.82 12.80
N ASP A 119 7.13 3.80 13.48
CA ASP A 119 5.68 3.85 13.66
C ASP A 119 4.98 4.28 12.36
N HIS A 120 3.93 3.54 11.97
CA HIS A 120 3.09 3.92 10.85
C HIS A 120 2.20 5.11 11.24
N ASP A 121 1.83 5.94 10.25
CA ASP A 121 0.95 7.07 10.44
C ASP A 121 -0.50 6.59 10.67
N PRO A 122 -1.12 6.87 11.83
CA PRO A 122 -2.52 6.51 12.09
C PRO A 122 -3.50 7.12 11.08
N LEU A 123 -3.14 8.21 10.41
CA LEU A 123 -3.97 8.84 9.37
C LEU A 123 -4.09 7.98 8.11
N ALA A 124 -3.16 7.03 7.89
CA ALA A 124 -3.18 6.11 6.76
C ALA A 124 -4.16 4.94 6.92
N ALA A 125 -4.74 4.77 8.11
CA ALA A 125 -5.75 3.74 8.32
C ALA A 125 -6.97 4.02 7.42
N HIS A 126 -7.51 2.98 6.78
CA HIS A 126 -8.59 3.09 5.81
C HIS A 126 -9.48 1.84 5.76
N TYR A 127 -10.60 1.97 5.03
CA TYR A 127 -11.55 0.91 4.70
C TYR A 127 -12.42 1.32 3.50
#